data_AF-M3AC76-F1
#
_entry.id   AF-M3AC76-F1
#
_cell.length_a   1.000
_cell.length_b   1.000
_cell.length_c   1.000
_cell.angle_alpha   90.00
_cell.angle_beta   90.00
_cell.angle_gamma   90.00
#
_symmetry.space_group_name_H-M   'P 1'
#
loop_
_entity.id
_entity.type
_entity.pdbx_description
1 polymer ?
#
loop_
_entity_poly.entity_id
_entity_poly.type
_entity_poly.pdbx_seq_one_letter_code
_entity_poly.pdbx_strand_id
1 'polypeptide(L)'
;MVEYKGRRIQVADGDQSRECLALVRKAIDMTAELPPKQRALTSEVKDLRCSPIPEARRTNAVVDNTIGIYTMQSPDTPGGYIRFPLKPGNLSAADVAMSLMGNGSYAHWHRAYLSARQKGPNDPVARKYHALLTKSDVKAVLMAECELMENDRVAVLALGLGERRAASIGKRMSVRGCP
;
A
#
# COMPACT_ATOMS: atom_id res chain seq x y z
N MET A 1 2.23 -15.02 -16.40
CA MET A 1 1.61 -14.68 -15.09
C MET A 1 2.05 -15.74 -14.08
N VAL A 2 2.31 -15.35 -12.83
CA VAL A 2 2.85 -16.22 -11.78
C VAL A 2 1.99 -16.11 -10.53
N GLU A 3 1.62 -17.22 -9.91
CA GLU A 3 0.98 -17.22 -8.59
C GLU A 3 2.02 -17.43 -7.47
N TYR A 4 1.86 -16.71 -6.38
CA TYR A 4 2.75 -16.82 -5.22
C TYR A 4 2.03 -16.47 -3.91
N LYS A 5 1.91 -17.44 -3.00
CA LYS A 5 1.26 -17.29 -1.67
C LYS A 5 -0.10 -16.56 -1.75
N GLY A 6 -0.97 -16.97 -2.68
CA GLY A 6 -2.31 -16.42 -2.87
C GLY A 6 -2.37 -15.05 -3.55
N ARG A 7 -1.30 -14.64 -4.24
CA ARG A 7 -1.21 -13.39 -5.03
C ARG A 7 -0.88 -13.71 -6.49
N ARG A 8 -1.46 -12.95 -7.42
CA ARG A 8 -1.19 -13.02 -8.86
C ARG A 8 -0.20 -11.94 -9.24
N ILE A 9 0.91 -12.34 -9.88
CA ILE A 9 1.98 -11.46 -10.31
C ILE A 9 2.08 -11.52 -11.84
N GLN A 10 1.76 -10.40 -12.49
CA GLN A 10 1.99 -10.24 -13.92
C GLN A 10 3.44 -9.83 -14.13
N VAL A 11 4.15 -10.56 -14.98
CA VAL A 11 5.58 -10.37 -15.23
C VAL A 11 5.74 -10.20 -16.73
N ALA A 12 6.36 -9.09 -17.16
CA ALA A 12 6.73 -8.87 -18.54
C ALA A 12 8.06 -9.58 -18.86
N ASP A 13 8.43 -9.64 -20.14
CA ASP A 13 9.74 -10.16 -20.53
C ASP A 13 10.88 -9.21 -20.09
N GLY A 14 12.11 -9.73 -20.05
CA GLY A 14 13.33 -8.99 -19.70
C GLY A 14 13.85 -9.19 -18.27
N ASP A 15 15.09 -8.77 -18.02
CA ASP A 15 15.80 -8.99 -16.76
C ASP A 15 15.24 -8.16 -15.60
N GLN A 16 14.87 -6.90 -15.87
CA GLN A 16 14.27 -6.02 -14.86
C GLN A 16 12.95 -6.57 -14.30
N SER A 17 12.15 -7.22 -15.15
CA SER A 17 10.90 -7.86 -14.73
C SER A 17 11.16 -9.07 -13.82
N ARG A 18 12.26 -9.80 -14.06
CA ARG A 18 12.71 -10.93 -13.22
C ARG A 18 13.26 -10.46 -11.88
N GLU A 19 14.05 -9.39 -11.86
CA GLU A 19 14.54 -8.76 -10.62
C GLU A 19 13.38 -8.25 -9.76
N CYS A 20 12.38 -7.60 -10.37
CA CYS A 20 11.16 -7.19 -9.69
C CYS A 20 10.44 -8.40 -9.09
N LEU A 21 10.26 -9.49 -9.85
CA LEU A 21 9.60 -10.69 -9.34
C LEU A 21 10.33 -11.27 -8.12
N ALA A 22 11.66 -11.33 -8.16
CA ALA A 22 12.47 -11.80 -7.05
C ALA A 22 12.31 -10.90 -5.80
N LEU A 23 12.38 -9.58 -5.99
CA LEU A 23 12.19 -8.59 -4.94
C LEU A 23 10.79 -8.70 -4.30
N VAL A 24 9.74 -8.83 -5.13
CA VAL A 24 8.35 -8.99 -4.70
C VAL A 24 8.16 -10.26 -3.89
N ARG A 25 8.71 -11.40 -4.35
CA ARG A 25 8.63 -12.66 -3.61
C ARG A 25 9.28 -12.55 -2.24
N LYS A 26 10.49 -11.99 -2.19
CA LYS A 26 11.21 -11.73 -0.93
C LYS A 26 10.39 -10.81 0.00
N ALA A 27 9.78 -9.76 -0.54
CA ALA A 27 8.93 -8.86 0.24
C ALA A 27 7.68 -9.56 0.78
N ILE A 28 7.03 -10.40 -0.04
CA ILE A 28 5.89 -11.24 0.36
C ILE A 28 6.29 -12.19 1.49
N ASP A 29 7.50 -12.76 1.44
CA ASP A 29 8.00 -13.62 2.50
C ASP A 29 8.23 -12.85 3.79
N MET A 30 8.83 -11.65 3.69
CA MET A 30 9.06 -10.77 4.84
C MET A 30 7.76 -10.31 5.52
N THR A 31 6.61 -10.34 4.84
CA THR A 31 5.34 -9.99 5.52
C THR A 31 4.94 -11.00 6.59
N ALA A 32 5.57 -12.17 6.65
CA ALA A 32 5.40 -13.13 7.74
C ALA A 32 5.93 -12.61 9.09
N GLU A 33 6.92 -11.71 9.06
CA GLU A 33 7.51 -11.09 10.26
C GLU A 33 6.63 -9.96 10.82
N LEU A 34 5.65 -9.48 10.05
CA LEU A 34 4.73 -8.44 10.50
C LEU A 34 3.70 -9.00 11.49
N PRO A 35 3.24 -8.20 12.46
CA PRO A 35 2.16 -8.62 13.35
C PRO A 35 0.88 -8.96 12.58
N PRO A 36 -0.03 -9.78 13.16
CA PRO A 36 -1.17 -10.33 12.44
C PRO A 36 -2.04 -9.29 11.71
N LYS A 37 -2.29 -8.14 12.34
CA LYS A 37 -3.07 -7.03 11.75
C LYS A 37 -2.38 -6.49 10.49
N GLN A 38 -1.10 -6.13 10.57
CA GLN A 38 -0.34 -5.58 9.44
C GLN A 38 -0.12 -6.62 8.35
N ARG A 39 0.12 -7.88 8.71
CA ARG A 39 0.22 -8.99 7.76
C ARG A 39 -1.09 -9.19 6.99
N ALA A 40 -2.25 -9.09 7.64
CA ALA A 40 -3.55 -9.14 6.97
C ALA A 40 -3.68 -8.02 5.94
N LEU A 41 -3.28 -6.78 6.28
CA LEU A 41 -3.27 -5.66 5.33
C LEU A 41 -2.43 -5.97 4.09
N THR A 42 -1.20 -6.48 4.23
CA THR A 42 -0.39 -6.84 3.05
C THR A 42 -1.06 -7.87 2.13
N SER A 43 -1.97 -8.67 2.68
CA SER A 43 -2.67 -9.74 1.97
C SER A 43 -3.88 -9.23 1.21
N GLU A 44 -4.31 -7.99 1.45
CA GLU A 44 -5.36 -7.32 0.69
C GLU A 44 -4.94 -7.02 -0.75
N VAL A 45 -3.63 -6.90 -0.97
CA VAL A 45 -3.07 -6.73 -2.31
C VAL A 45 -2.93 -8.09 -2.99
N LYS A 46 -3.87 -8.38 -3.90
CA LYS A 46 -3.92 -9.65 -4.65
C LYS A 46 -3.23 -9.59 -6.00
N ASP A 47 -3.28 -8.44 -6.66
CA ASP A 47 -2.80 -8.27 -8.04
C ASP A 47 -1.57 -7.36 -8.08
N LEU A 48 -0.46 -7.93 -8.54
CA LEU A 48 0.86 -7.29 -8.60
C LEU A 48 1.36 -7.28 -10.04
N ARG A 49 2.13 -6.25 -10.42
CA ARG A 49 2.68 -6.09 -11.77
C ARG A 49 4.17 -5.72 -11.73
N CYS A 50 4.97 -6.57 -12.33
CA CYS A 50 6.37 -6.36 -12.67
C CYS A 50 6.48 -6.11 -14.18
N SER A 51 6.07 -4.90 -14.62
CA SER A 51 6.14 -4.50 -16.03
C SER A 51 6.49 -3.01 -16.20
N PRO A 52 7.40 -2.66 -17.14
CA PRO A 52 7.84 -1.29 -17.36
C PRO A 52 6.69 -0.38 -17.83
N ILE A 53 6.66 0.87 -17.36
CA ILE A 53 5.69 1.89 -17.82
C ILE A 53 6.03 2.25 -19.27
N PRO A 54 5.07 2.12 -20.22
CA PRO A 54 5.27 2.59 -21.60
C PRO A 54 5.69 4.06 -21.61
N GLU A 55 6.65 4.45 -22.44
CA GLU A 55 7.22 5.80 -22.44
C GLU A 55 6.18 6.91 -22.50
N ALA A 56 5.14 6.72 -23.32
CA ALA A 56 4.02 7.65 -23.47
C ALA A 56 3.22 7.92 -22.18
N ARG A 57 3.43 7.15 -21.10
CA ARG A 57 2.75 7.30 -19.81
C ARG A 57 3.68 7.73 -18.67
N ARG A 58 4.95 8.06 -18.96
CA ARG A 58 5.98 8.49 -17.98
C ARG A 58 5.85 9.95 -17.52
N THR A 59 4.98 10.77 -18.12
CA THR A 59 4.89 12.22 -17.84
C THR A 59 4.13 12.57 -16.55
N ASN A 60 3.47 11.62 -15.89
CA ASN A 60 2.86 11.81 -14.58
C ASN A 60 3.87 11.50 -13.46
N ALA A 61 4.95 12.28 -13.39
CA ALA A 61 6.13 12.06 -12.54
C ALA A 61 5.89 11.92 -11.01
N VAL A 62 4.65 12.09 -10.52
CA VAL A 62 4.24 11.81 -9.11
C VAL A 62 3.84 10.33 -8.91
N VAL A 63 3.57 9.60 -10.00
CA VAL A 63 3.30 8.15 -10.04
C VAL A 63 4.60 7.31 -9.91
N ASP A 64 5.77 7.96 -10.04
CA ASP A 64 7.04 7.31 -10.39
C ASP A 64 8.00 6.96 -9.25
N ASN A 65 7.57 6.98 -7.98
CA ASN A 65 8.38 6.40 -6.86
C ASN A 65 7.59 5.49 -5.92
N THR A 66 6.35 5.16 -6.27
CA THR A 66 5.42 4.57 -5.32
C THR A 66 5.27 3.09 -5.60
N ILE A 67 5.85 2.28 -4.71
CA ILE A 67 5.45 0.90 -4.55
C ILE A 67 3.96 0.95 -4.18
N GLY A 68 3.13 0.34 -5.01
CA GLY A 68 1.70 0.20 -4.82
C GLY A 68 0.92 1.50 -4.94
N ILE A 69 0.13 1.58 -6.00
CA ILE A 69 -0.99 2.50 -6.04
C ILE A 69 -2.23 1.62 -6.03
N TYR A 70 -3.00 1.77 -4.97
CA TYR A 70 -4.44 1.63 -5.07
C TYR A 70 -4.94 2.63 -6.13
N THR A 71 -5.01 2.23 -7.40
CA THR A 71 -5.41 3.09 -8.53
C THR A 71 -6.93 3.26 -8.52
N MET A 72 -7.43 4.03 -7.57
CA MET A 72 -8.83 4.43 -7.56
C MET A 72 -9.11 5.37 -8.74
N GLN A 73 -9.94 4.97 -9.70
CA GLN A 73 -10.49 5.93 -10.68
C GLN A 73 -11.59 6.78 -10.03
N SER A 74 -12.36 6.16 -9.14
CA SER A 74 -13.34 6.77 -8.23
C SER A 74 -13.51 5.83 -7.02
N PRO A 75 -14.07 6.28 -5.88
CA PRO A 75 -14.41 5.40 -4.73
C PRO A 75 -15.27 4.18 -5.08
N ASP A 76 -15.83 4.16 -6.28
CA ASP A 76 -16.72 3.12 -6.75
C ASP A 76 -16.00 2.11 -7.67
N THR A 77 -14.86 2.51 -8.22
CA THR A 77 -14.04 1.69 -9.11
C THR A 77 -12.70 1.40 -8.46
N PRO A 78 -12.53 0.21 -7.84
CA PRO A 78 -11.25 -0.16 -7.30
C PRO A 78 -10.26 -0.34 -8.43
N GLY A 79 -9.06 0.22 -8.26
CA GLY A 79 -7.92 -0.28 -9.00
C GLY A 79 -6.84 -0.69 -8.01
N GLY A 80 -6.30 -1.87 -8.25
CA GLY A 80 -5.35 -2.50 -7.34
C GLY A 80 -4.21 -3.03 -8.16
N TYR A 81 -3.22 -2.19 -8.43
CA TYR A 81 -2.00 -2.66 -9.06
C TYR A 81 -0.80 -2.09 -8.34
N ILE A 82 -0.03 -2.97 -7.72
CA ILE A 82 1.33 -2.62 -7.38
C ILE A 82 2.16 -2.65 -8.64
N ARG A 83 2.66 -1.47 -9.00
CA ARG A 83 3.65 -1.30 -10.04
C ARG A 83 4.93 -0.83 -9.39
N PHE A 84 6.04 -1.48 -9.75
CA PHE A 84 7.37 -1.05 -9.32
C PHE A 84 7.91 -0.05 -10.33
N PRO A 85 8.14 1.22 -9.97
CA PRO A 85 9.08 2.04 -10.71
C PRO A 85 10.45 1.41 -10.49
N LEU A 86 10.91 0.70 -11.51
CA LEU A 86 12.21 0.04 -11.54
C LEU A 86 13.32 1.11 -11.50
N LYS A 87 13.77 1.47 -10.30
CA LYS A 87 15.22 1.59 -10.04
C LYS A 87 15.65 0.39 -9.19
N PRO A 88 15.71 -0.83 -9.76
CA PRO A 88 16.25 -1.99 -9.07
C PRO A 88 17.66 -1.65 -8.56
N GLY A 89 17.94 -2.01 -7.30
CA GLY A 89 19.16 -1.62 -6.58
C GLY A 89 18.95 -0.59 -5.46
N ASN A 90 17.88 0.21 -5.49
CA ASN A 90 17.62 1.26 -4.47
C ASN A 90 16.49 0.93 -3.49
N LEU A 91 15.65 -0.07 -3.77
CA LEU A 91 14.53 -0.47 -2.91
C LEU A 91 14.81 -1.82 -2.25
N SER A 92 14.72 -1.86 -0.92
CA SER A 92 14.85 -3.10 -0.17
C SER A 92 13.53 -3.89 -0.18
N ALA A 93 13.60 -5.22 -0.02
CA ALA A 93 12.41 -6.05 0.12
C ALA A 93 11.53 -5.62 1.32
N ALA A 94 12.14 -5.01 2.35
CA ALA A 94 11.43 -4.48 3.50
C ALA A 94 10.59 -3.24 3.15
N ASP A 95 11.12 -2.32 2.35
CA ASP A 95 10.36 -1.16 1.87
C ASP A 95 9.19 -1.60 0.98
N VAL A 96 9.38 -2.67 0.22
CA VAL A 96 8.30 -3.31 -0.55
C VAL A 96 7.24 -3.94 0.36
N ALA A 97 7.64 -4.64 1.43
CA ALA A 97 6.72 -5.21 2.42
C ALA A 97 5.90 -4.12 3.13
N MET A 98 6.54 -3.02 3.52
CA MET A 98 5.86 -1.86 4.11
C MET A 98 4.87 -1.23 3.13
N SER A 99 5.24 -1.10 1.86
CA SER A 99 4.31 -0.58 0.88
C SER A 99 3.12 -1.52 0.60
N LEU A 100 3.32 -2.84 0.56
CA LEU A 100 2.24 -3.81 0.48
C LEU A 100 1.20 -3.57 1.60
N MET A 101 1.69 -3.28 2.81
CA MET A 101 0.84 -2.96 3.97
C MET A 101 0.12 -1.61 3.81
N GLY A 102 0.84 -0.55 3.41
CA GLY A 102 0.25 0.77 3.18
C GLY A 102 -0.89 0.70 2.15
N ASN A 103 -0.63 0.05 1.01
CA ASN A 103 -1.63 -0.19 -0.03
C ASN A 103 -2.78 -1.10 0.43
N GLY A 104 -2.46 -2.08 1.26
CA GLY A 104 -3.45 -2.92 1.92
C GLY A 104 -4.43 -2.13 2.78
N SER A 105 -3.97 -1.08 3.45
CA SER A 105 -4.80 -0.17 4.24
C SER A 105 -5.82 0.56 3.35
N TYR A 106 -5.38 1.11 2.23
CA TYR A 106 -6.29 1.74 1.24
C TYR A 106 -7.31 0.76 0.66
N ALA A 107 -6.86 -0.45 0.28
CA ALA A 107 -7.73 -1.49 -0.23
C ALA A 107 -8.78 -1.92 0.81
N HIS A 108 -8.38 -2.03 2.07
CA HIS A 108 -9.27 -2.33 3.19
C HIS A 108 -10.34 -1.25 3.37
N TRP A 109 -9.93 0.03 3.42
CA TRP A 109 -10.86 1.16 3.53
C TRP A 109 -11.87 1.22 2.39
N HIS A 110 -11.43 0.94 1.16
CA HIS A 110 -12.32 0.91 0.02
C HIS A 110 -13.29 -0.26 0.05
N ARG A 111 -12.84 -1.46 0.44
CA ARG A 111 -13.75 -2.59 0.62
C ARG A 111 -14.80 -2.29 1.70
N ALA A 112 -14.38 -1.67 2.79
CA ALA A 112 -15.29 -1.25 3.85
C ALA A 112 -16.31 -0.23 3.35
N TYR A 113 -15.89 0.75 2.53
CA TYR A 113 -16.79 1.67 1.84
C TYR A 113 -17.81 0.94 0.96
N LEU A 114 -17.35 0.09 0.03
CA LEU A 114 -18.23 -0.62 -0.90
C LEU A 114 -19.24 -1.51 -0.16
N SER A 115 -18.78 -2.25 0.86
CA SER A 115 -19.65 -3.10 1.67
C SER A 115 -20.68 -2.30 2.46
N ALA A 116 -20.30 -1.16 3.04
CA ALA A 116 -21.21 -0.29 3.76
C ALA A 116 -22.21 0.38 2.81
N ARG A 117 -21.77 0.81 1.62
CA ARG A 117 -22.65 1.42 0.61
C ARG A 117 -23.76 0.47 0.16
N GLN A 118 -23.48 -0.83 0.06
CA GLN A 118 -24.49 -1.86 -0.27
C GLN A 118 -25.59 -1.97 0.80
N LYS A 119 -25.31 -1.64 2.07
CA LYS A 119 -26.30 -1.64 3.16
C LYS A 119 -27.20 -0.41 3.14
N GLY A 120 -26.73 0.69 2.55
CA GLY A 120 -27.52 1.88 2.31
C GLY A 120 -26.65 3.12 2.10
N PRO A 121 -27.11 4.12 1.31
CA PRO A 121 -26.34 5.33 1.00
C PRO A 121 -26.04 6.21 2.22
N ASN A 122 -26.80 6.06 3.32
CA ASN A 122 -26.64 6.84 4.55
C ASN A 122 -25.86 6.11 5.65
N ASP A 123 -25.30 4.94 5.38
CA ASP A 123 -24.51 4.18 6.35
C ASP A 123 -23.34 5.07 6.87
N PRO A 124 -23.19 5.26 8.20
CA PRO A 124 -22.12 6.08 8.77
C PRO A 124 -20.72 5.60 8.37
N VAL A 125 -20.52 4.30 8.18
CA VAL A 125 -19.27 3.69 7.73
C VAL A 125 -19.01 4.05 6.27
N ALA A 126 -20.05 4.01 5.42
CA ALA A 126 -19.94 4.43 4.02
C ALA A 126 -19.55 5.91 3.94
N ARG A 127 -20.21 6.80 4.70
CA ARG A 127 -19.87 8.24 4.74
C ARG A 127 -18.45 8.50 5.21
N LYS A 128 -18.01 7.84 6.28
CA LYS A 128 -16.64 7.95 6.81
C LYS A 128 -15.60 7.58 5.75
N TYR A 129 -15.71 6.40 5.14
CA TYR A 129 -14.71 5.94 4.18
C TYR A 129 -14.81 6.67 2.85
N HIS A 130 -16.00 7.09 2.42
CA HIS A 130 -16.14 7.98 1.27
C HIS A 130 -15.34 9.27 1.47
N ALA A 131 -15.54 9.97 2.60
CA ALA A 131 -14.84 11.22 2.88
C ALA A 131 -13.32 11.05 3.00
N LEU A 132 -12.86 9.92 3.52
CA LEU A 132 -11.45 9.55 3.53
C LEU A 132 -10.91 9.36 2.10
N LEU A 133 -11.60 8.57 1.29
CA LEU A 133 -11.16 8.20 -0.07
C LEU A 133 -11.20 9.38 -1.05
N THR A 134 -12.17 10.28 -0.90
CA THR A 134 -12.27 11.53 -1.68
C THR A 134 -11.47 12.67 -1.07
N LYS A 135 -10.90 12.48 0.13
CA LYS A 135 -10.21 13.50 0.92
C LYS A 135 -11.08 14.74 1.20
N SER A 136 -12.40 14.58 1.26
CA SER A 136 -13.34 15.68 1.46
C SER A 136 -13.49 16.12 2.92
N ASP A 137 -12.93 15.37 3.87
CA ASP A 137 -12.93 15.69 5.30
C ASP A 137 -11.51 15.64 5.86
N VAL A 138 -11.01 16.79 6.32
CA VAL A 138 -9.64 16.95 6.85
C VAL A 138 -9.39 16.07 8.07
N LYS A 139 -10.38 15.93 8.96
CA LYS A 139 -10.26 15.11 10.17
C LYS A 139 -10.17 13.63 9.81
N ALA A 140 -10.98 13.17 8.84
CA ALA A 140 -10.91 11.80 8.34
C ALA A 140 -9.56 11.50 7.69
N VAL A 141 -9.02 12.44 6.92
CA VAL A 141 -7.68 12.32 6.31
C VAL A 141 -6.59 12.25 7.37
N LEU A 142 -6.61 13.14 8.36
CA LEU A 142 -5.62 13.15 9.44
C LEU A 142 -5.60 11.82 10.21
N MET A 143 -6.79 11.29 10.55
CA MET A 143 -6.92 10.00 11.22
C MET A 143 -6.35 8.85 10.37
N ALA A 144 -6.59 8.88 9.06
CA ALA A 144 -6.05 7.89 8.12
C ALA A 144 -4.52 7.97 8.03
N GLU A 145 -3.95 9.18 7.97
CA GLU A 145 -2.50 9.39 7.97
C GLU A 145 -1.87 8.90 9.29
N CYS A 146 -2.54 9.11 10.42
CA CYS A 146 -2.10 8.59 11.71
C CYS A 146 -2.13 7.06 11.77
N GLU A 147 -3.17 6.42 11.25
CA GLU A 147 -3.24 4.96 11.12
C GLU A 147 -2.09 4.42 10.26
N LEU A 148 -1.80 5.06 9.12
CA LEU A 148 -0.70 4.67 8.24
C LEU A 148 0.67 4.82 8.93
N MET A 149 0.90 5.94 9.62
CA MET A 149 2.15 6.16 10.36
C MET A 149 2.34 5.16 11.49
N GLU A 150 1.29 4.79 12.21
CA GLU A 150 1.39 3.77 13.25
C GLU A 150 1.70 2.40 12.64
N ASN A 151 1.05 2.03 11.53
CA ASN A 151 1.37 0.81 10.79
C ASN A 151 2.83 0.81 10.32
N ASP A 152 3.33 1.92 9.79
CA ASP A 152 4.73 2.07 9.38
C ASP A 152 5.70 1.91 10.55
N ARG A 153 5.39 2.53 11.70
CA ARG A 153 6.20 2.40 12.92
C ARG A 153 6.28 0.95 13.37
N VAL A 154 5.14 0.25 13.42
CA VAL A 154 5.06 -1.16 13.79
C VAL A 154 5.86 -2.02 12.81
N ALA A 155 5.73 -1.78 11.51
CA ALA A 155 6.46 -2.54 10.48
C ALA A 155 7.97 -2.30 10.55
N VAL A 156 8.42 -1.06 10.80
CA VAL A 156 9.84 -0.73 10.97
C VAL A 156 10.45 -1.50 12.14
N LEU A 157 9.74 -1.57 13.26
CA LEU A 157 10.18 -2.32 14.44
C LEU A 157 10.21 -3.83 14.15
N ALA A 158 9.14 -4.37 13.57
CA ALA A 158 9.02 -5.80 13.27
C ALA A 158 10.06 -6.28 12.25
N LEU A 159 10.36 -5.47 11.23
CA LEU A 159 11.32 -5.79 10.17
C LEU A 159 12.78 -5.41 10.53
N GLY A 160 13.02 -4.90 11.74
CA GLY A 160 14.37 -4.54 12.19
C GLY A 160 15.03 -3.40 11.40
N LEU A 161 14.24 -2.44 10.89
CA LEU A 161 14.75 -1.36 10.01
C LEU A 161 15.37 -0.17 10.78
N GLY A 162 15.61 -0.35 12.07
CA GLY A 162 16.36 0.57 12.92
C GLY A 162 15.49 1.51 13.77
N GLU A 163 15.91 1.68 15.02
CA GLU A 163 15.22 2.50 16.03
C GLU A 163 15.14 3.98 15.63
N ARG A 164 16.16 4.52 14.95
CA ARG A 164 16.14 5.91 14.45
C ARG A 164 14.99 6.16 13.48
N ARG A 165 14.68 5.19 12.61
CA ARG A 165 13.56 5.28 11.66
C ARG A 165 12.23 5.25 12.42
N ALA A 166 12.09 4.35 13.39
CA ALA A 166 10.89 4.27 14.23
C ALA A 166 10.66 5.56 15.05
N ALA A 167 11.73 6.10 15.66
CA ALA A 167 11.68 7.35 16.43
C ALA A 167 11.29 8.56 15.57
N SER A 168 11.82 8.63 14.34
CA SER A 168 11.45 9.68 13.37
C SER A 168 9.95 9.63 13.04
N ILE A 169 9.39 8.43 12.83
CA ILE A 169 7.96 8.25 12.62
C ILE A 169 7.17 8.70 13.86
N GLY A 170 7.58 8.27 15.06
CA GLY A 170 6.95 8.68 16.32
C GLY A 170 6.93 10.20 16.52
N LYS A 171 8.03 10.90 16.19
CA LYS A 171 8.09 12.36 16.22
C LYS A 171 7.09 12.99 15.24
N ARG A 172 6.99 12.46 14.01
CA ARG A 172 6.01 12.93 13.02
C ARG A 172 4.56 12.72 13.48
N MET A 173 4.27 11.60 14.11
CA MET A 173 2.95 11.31 14.69
C MET A 173 2.60 12.32 15.79
N SER A 174 3.54 12.58 16.71
CA SER A 174 3.36 13.55 17.78
C SER A 174 3.09 14.96 17.26
N VAL A 175 3.87 15.44 16.28
CA VAL A 175 3.67 16.76 15.66
C VAL A 175 2.29 16.89 15.00
N ARG A 176 1.76 15.78 14.47
CA ARG A 176 0.45 15.75 13.80
C ARG A 176 -0.72 15.55 14.75
N GLY A 177 -0.47 15.39 16.06
CA GLY A 177 -1.51 15.14 17.05
C GLY A 177 -2.23 13.81 16.83
N CYS A 178 -1.51 12.78 16.38
CA CYS A 178 -2.09 11.45 16.27
C CYS A 178 -2.53 10.93 17.65
N PRO A 179 -3.74 10.36 17.75
CA PRO A 179 -4.30 9.85 19.01
C PRO A 179 -3.53 8.63 19.53
#